data_AF-A0A0R2K3M4-F1
#
_entry.id   AF-A0A0R2K3M4-F1
#
_cell.length_a   1.000
_cell.length_b   1.000
_cell.length_c   1.000
_cell.angle_alpha   90.00
_cell.angle_beta   90.00
_cell.angle_gamma   90.00
#
_symmetry.space_group_name_H-M   'P 1'
#
loop_
_entity.id
_entity.type
_entity.pdbx_description
1 polymer ?
#
loop_
_entity_poly.entity_id
_entity_poly.type
_entity_poly.pdbx_seq_one_letter_code
_entity_poly.pdbx_strand_id
1 'polypeptide(L)' 'MSFPEILDNFRDRWVTFTMKDKSQRKLYVEEIENQLDGWDDVIFMVTPPKNDPKLLDISLNEIVSAVPGEHEPLNTNI' A
#
# COMPACT_ATOMS: atom_id res chain seq x y z
N MET A 1 -9.98 11.90 -2.43
CA MET A 1 -8.60 11.91 -2.96
C MET A 1 -8.68 11.38 -4.39
N SER A 2 -8.03 12.05 -5.33
CA SER A 2 -7.91 11.62 -6.72
C SER A 2 -6.83 10.55 -6.86
N PHE A 3 -6.82 9.80 -7.96
CA PHE A 3 -5.79 8.77 -8.19
C PHE A 3 -4.35 9.32 -8.22
N PRO A 4 -4.05 10.47 -8.88
CA PRO A 4 -2.71 11.07 -8.79
C PRO A 4 -2.29 11.42 -7.35
N GLU A 5 -3.20 11.95 -6.54
CA GLU A 5 -2.91 12.22 -5.13
C GLU A 5 -2.65 10.93 -4.32
N ILE A 6 -3.29 9.81 -4.67
CA ILE A 6 -3.03 8.51 -4.05
C ILE A 6 -1.61 8.03 -4.42
N LEU A 7 -1.23 8.13 -5.69
CA LEU A 7 0.12 7.77 -6.14
C LEU A 7 1.20 8.58 -5.39
N ASP A 8 1.07 9.90 -5.35
CA ASP A 8 2.06 10.79 -4.73
C ASP A 8 2.21 10.57 -3.21
N ASN A 9 1.11 10.23 -2.52
CA ASN A 9 1.15 10.06 -1.07
C ASN A 9 1.63 8.68 -0.63
N PHE A 10 1.37 7.62 -1.42
CA PHE A 10 1.49 6.25 -0.94
C PHE A 10 2.46 5.38 -1.72
N ARG A 11 2.71 5.61 -3.01
CA ARG A 11 3.59 4.75 -3.81
C ARG A 11 5.04 4.83 -3.34
N ASP A 12 5.74 3.70 -3.38
CA ASP A 12 7.16 3.56 -3.06
C ASP A 12 7.51 3.91 -1.61
N ARG A 13 6.60 3.63 -0.66
CA ARG A 13 6.73 4.08 0.73
C ARG A 13 6.18 3.08 1.73
N TRP A 14 6.70 3.14 2.95
CA TRP A 14 6.06 2.46 4.09
C TRP A 14 4.78 3.18 4.50
N VAL A 15 3.68 2.45 4.55
CA VAL A 15 2.37 2.96 4.94
C VAL A 15 1.83 2.12 6.09
N THR A 16 1.31 2.80 7.12
CA THR A 16 0.55 2.15 8.20
C THR A 16 -0.93 2.18 7.82
N PHE A 17 -1.46 1.03 7.47
CA PHE A 17 -2.88 0.82 7.17
C PHE A 17 -3.63 0.41 8.44
N THR A 18 -4.78 1.03 8.68
CA THR A 18 -5.81 0.52 9.60
C THR A 18 -6.93 -0.10 8.79
N MET A 19 -7.17 -1.39 8.98
CA MET A 19 -8.12 -2.18 8.22
C MET A 19 -9.51 -2.17 8.87
N LYS A 20 -10.56 -2.56 8.13
CA LYS A 20 -11.94 -2.68 8.65
C LYS A 20 -12.09 -3.68 9.81
N ASP A 21 -11.25 -4.71 9.84
CA ASP A 21 -11.16 -5.66 10.96
C ASP A 21 -10.46 -5.08 12.21
N LYS A 22 -10.09 -3.79 12.16
CA LYS A 22 -9.34 -3.03 13.18
C LYS A 22 -7.87 -3.43 13.33
N SER A 23 -7.36 -4.35 12.51
CA SER A 23 -5.93 -4.63 12.46
C SER A 23 -5.15 -3.45 11.89
N GLN A 24 -3.93 -3.26 12.42
CA GLN A 24 -2.97 -2.29 11.88
C GLN A 24 -1.80 -3.02 11.25
N ARG A 25 -1.41 -2.61 10.05
CA ARG A 25 -0.33 -3.24 9.28
C ARG A 25 0.58 -2.16 8.71
N LYS A 26 1.87 -2.23 9.01
CA LYS A 26 2.91 -1.41 8.36
C LYS A 26 3.46 -2.20 7.18
N LEU A 27 3.21 -1.72 5.96
CA LEU A 27 3.55 -2.42 4.71
C LEU A 27 4.17 -1.43 3.73
N TYR A 28 5.08 -1.89 2.89
CA TYR A 28 5.69 -1.09 1.84
C TYR A 28 4.81 -1.16 0.59
N VAL A 29 4.40 -0.04 0.03
CA VAL A 29 3.59 0.01 -1.19
C VAL A 29 4.54 0.07 -2.39
N GLU A 30 4.62 -1.00 -3.16
CA GLU A 30 5.45 -1.05 -4.37
C GLU A 30 4.70 -0.44 -5.57
N GLU A 31 3.45 -0.86 -5.76
CA GLU A 31 2.62 -0.46 -6.89
C GLU A 31 1.18 -0.17 -6.43
N ILE A 32 0.45 0.61 -7.24
CA ILE A 32 -0.95 0.94 -7.02
C ILE A 32 -1.67 0.85 -8.37
N GLU A 33 -2.67 -0.02 -8.47
CA GLU A 33 -3.49 -0.23 -9.66
C GLU A 33 -4.88 0.39 -9.47
N ASN A 34 -5.57 0.72 -10.56
CA ASN A 34 -6.96 1.23 -10.51
C ASN A 34 -7.85 0.74 -11.65
N GLN A 35 -9.01 1.39 -11.82
CA GLN A 35 -9.99 1.04 -12.85
C GLN A 35 -9.52 1.27 -14.30
N LEU A 36 -8.45 2.03 -14.52
CA LEU A 36 -7.81 2.11 -15.84
C LEU A 36 -7.11 0.80 -16.20
N ASP A 37 -6.75 0.00 -15.20
CA ASP A 37 -6.16 -1.33 -15.35
C ASP A 37 -7.22 -2.46 -15.36
N GLY A 38 -8.52 -2.11 -15.34
CA GLY A 38 -9.63 -3.05 -15.48
C GLY A 38 -10.25 -3.55 -14.15
N TRP A 39 -9.85 -2.98 -13.02
CA TRP A 39 -10.40 -3.30 -11.70
C TRP A 39 -11.60 -2.41 -11.33
N ASP A 40 -12.49 -2.88 -10.46
CA ASP A 40 -13.57 -2.03 -9.92
C ASP A 40 -13.11 -1.16 -8.72
N ASP A 41 -11.86 -1.32 -8.26
CA ASP A 41 -11.30 -0.68 -7.08
C ASP A 41 -9.83 -0.26 -7.28
N VAL A 42 -9.31 0.53 -6.34
CA VAL A 42 -7.87 0.81 -6.21
C VAL A 42 -7.23 -0.30 -5.38
N ILE A 43 -6.14 -0.88 -5.88
CA ILE A 43 -5.41 -1.97 -5.22
C ILE A 43 -4.00 -1.49 -4.90
N PHE A 44 -3.56 -1.71 -3.67
CA PHE A 44 -2.17 -1.51 -3.24
C PHE A 44 -1.44 -2.84 -3.30
N MET A 45 -0.36 -2.91 -4.08
CA MET A 45 0.57 -4.05 -4.11
C MET A 45 1.62 -3.80 -3.03
N VAL A 46 1.62 -4.61 -1.97
CA VAL A 46 2.41 -4.32 -0.78
C VAL A 46 3.31 -5.45 -0.31
N THR A 47 4.46 -5.09 0.25
CA THR A 47 5.45 -5.99 0.83
C THR A 47 5.57 -5.79 2.34
N PRO A 48 5.55 -6.86 3.15
CA PRO A 48 5.73 -6.76 4.60
C PRO A 48 7.19 -6.48 5.02
N PRO A 49 7.43 -6.01 6.27
CA PRO A 49 8.76 -5.58 6.75
C PRO A 49 9.80 -6.69 6.91
N LYS A 50 9.38 -7.94 6.96
CA LYS A 50 10.27 -9.09 6.76
C LYS A 50 10.14 -9.41 5.29
N ASN A 51 11.27 -9.54 4.55
CA ASN A 51 11.36 -9.94 3.14
C ASN A 51 10.61 -11.27 2.85
N ASP A 52 9.30 -11.29 3.05
CA ASP A 52 8.38 -12.31 2.62
C ASP A 52 8.14 -11.98 1.15
N PRO A 53 8.59 -12.83 0.22
CA PRO A 53 8.51 -12.55 -1.22
C PRO A 53 7.07 -12.48 -1.73
N LYS A 54 6.07 -12.71 -0.88
CA LYS A 54 4.67 -12.61 -1.24
C LYS A 54 4.20 -11.17 -1.16
N LEU A 55 4.12 -10.54 -2.33
CA LEU A 55 3.26 -9.38 -2.53
C LEU A 55 1.84 -9.71 -2.06
N LEU A 56 1.26 -8.78 -1.33
CA LEU A 56 -0.12 -8.83 -0.89
C LEU A 56 -0.90 -7.73 -1.60
N ASP A 57 -2.12 -8.07 -2.01
CA ASP A 57 -3.03 -7.10 -2.59
C ASP A 57 -3.91 -6.57 -1.45
N ILE A 58 -3.98 -5.25 -1.31
CA ILE A 58 -4.90 -4.59 -0.38
C ILE A 58 -5.85 -3.71 -1.17
N SER A 59 -7.15 -4.02 -1.09
CA SER A 59 -8.18 -3.19 -1.68
C SER A 59 -8.38 -1.92 -0.86
N LEU A 60 -8.52 -0.77 -1.53
CA LEU A 60 -8.83 0.51 -0.88
C LEU A 60 -10.12 0.41 -0.05
N ASN A 61 -11.09 -0.39 -0.49
CA ASN A 61 -12.33 -0.63 0.25
C ASN A 61 -12.12 -1.40 1.56
N GLU A 62 -10.98 -2.05 1.81
CA GLU A 62 -10.69 -2.72 3.08
C GLU A 62 -10.03 -1.80 4.11
N ILE A 63 -9.59 -0.62 3.69
CA ILE A 63 -8.84 0.35 4.48
C ILE A 63 -9.80 1.36 5.12
N VAL A 64 -9.63 1.58 6.42
CA VAL A 64 -10.31 2.66 7.18
C VAL A 64 -9.46 3.93 7.17
N SER A 65 -8.14 3.78 7.34
CA SER A 65 -7.20 4.89 7.24
C SER A 65 -5.82 4.39 6.81
N ALA A 66 -5.06 5.27 6.15
CA ALA A 66 -3.70 5.03 5.73
C ALA A 66 -2.84 6.24 6.11
N VAL A 67 -1.72 5.99 6.79
CA VAL A 67 -0.76 7.03 7.18
C VAL A 67 0.57 6.74 6.48
N PRO A 68 0.99 7.59 5.52
CA PRO A 68 2.28 7.40 4.87
C PRO A 68 3.41 7.77 5.83
N GLY A 69 4.39 6.87 5.96
CA GLY A 69 5.66 7.14 6.63
C GLY A 69 6.60 7.94 5.75
N GLU A 70 7.81 8.22 6.24
CA GLU A 70 8.85 8.86 5.42
C GLU A 70 9.18 8.01 4.17
N HIS A 71 9.71 8.66 3.14
CA HIS A 71 10.18 7.96 1.95
C HIS A 71 11.48 7.24 2.30
N GLU A 72 11.35 6.04 2.84
CA GLU A 72 12.44 5.11 3.07
C GLU A 72 12.30 3.98 2.05
N PRO A 73 13.25 3.82 1.12
CA PRO A 73 13.20 2.72 0.16
C PRO A 73 13.19 1.38 0.91
N LEU A 74 12.58 0.37 0.31
CA LEU A 74 12.68 -1.01 0.79
C LEU A 74 14.17 -1.39 0.88
N ASN A 75 14.75 -1.36 2.09
CA ASN A 75 16.15 -1.72 2.30
C ASN A 75 16.34 -3.22 1.97
N THR A 76 16.76 -3.51 0.74
CA THR A 76 17.21 -4.83 0.28
C THR A 76 18.61 -5.14 0.81
N ASN A 77 18.84 -5.00 2.12
CA ASN A 77 20.08 -5.48 2.74
C ASN A 77 19.94 -7.00 2.95
N ILE A 78 20.41 -7.76 1.96
CA ILE A 78 20.85 -9.15 2.09
C ILE A 78 22.31 -9.13 2.49
#